data_AF-A0A017RV87-F1
#
_entry.id   AF-A0A017RV87-F1
#
_cell.length_a   1.000
_cell.length_b   1.000
_cell.length_c   1.000
_cell.angle_alpha   90.00
_cell.angle_beta   90.00
_cell.angle_gamma   90.00
#
_symmetry.space_group_name_H-M   'P 1'
#
loop_
_entity.id
_entity.type
_entity.pdbx_description
1 polymer ?
#
loop_
_entity_poly.entity_id
_entity_poly.type
_entity_poly.pdbx_seq_one_letter_code
_entity_poly.pdbx_strand_id
1 'polypeptide(L)'
;MINAADIAKVKQSILYSYPSVKYFNEFFNMRSLLLNSLDEKGIENILSNEKSGVQSELNKVIKNLMGDREVIDGLKEEHKVLPDFAQEIVSNIKVEEVLECIYASFPLSGLFDIVQKGYRSCCIETVSVTVSPDSRFQFKNDLLTYGKEKYSIAFKGKDFWIAFSLVPSDEGRKGTSKFVVIYVDNNSYIVDDVDKYIDASLFKKNTSV
;
A
#
# COMPACT_ATOMS: atom_id res chain seq x y z
N MET A 1 -4.02 29.00 -20.13
CA MET A 1 -5.38 28.43 -19.94
C MET A 1 -5.30 26.97 -20.35
N ILE A 2 -5.42 26.06 -19.39
CA ILE A 2 -5.30 24.61 -19.61
C ILE A 2 -6.57 24.11 -20.30
N ASN A 3 -6.42 23.37 -21.41
CA ASN A 3 -7.55 22.82 -22.16
C ASN A 3 -7.68 21.29 -22.01
N ALA A 4 -8.74 20.71 -22.58
CA ALA A 4 -9.00 19.27 -22.48
C ALA A 4 -7.91 18.39 -23.11
N ALA A 5 -7.24 18.87 -24.16
CA ALA A 5 -6.14 18.14 -24.80
C ALA A 5 -4.89 18.09 -23.92
N ASP A 6 -4.63 19.16 -23.17
CA ASP A 6 -3.54 19.22 -22.19
C ASP A 6 -3.77 18.20 -21.06
N ILE A 7 -5.00 18.13 -20.53
CA ILE A 7 -5.37 17.13 -19.52
C ILE A 7 -5.20 15.69 -20.06
N ALA A 8 -5.55 15.45 -21.32
CA ALA A 8 -5.36 14.13 -21.95
C ALA A 8 -3.88 13.75 -22.04
N LYS A 9 -3.01 14.69 -22.42
CA LYS A 9 -1.55 14.49 -22.44
C LYS A 9 -0.99 14.21 -21.05
N VAL A 10 -1.40 14.97 -20.02
CA VAL A 10 -0.97 14.73 -18.63
C VAL A 10 -1.36 13.32 -18.16
N LYS A 11 -2.61 12.90 -18.41
CA LYS A 11 -3.06 11.53 -18.08
C LYS A 11 -2.18 10.48 -18.75
N GLN A 12 -1.83 10.68 -20.03
CA GLN A 12 -0.95 9.79 -20.76
C GLN A 12 0.45 9.74 -20.13
N SER A 13 1.05 10.88 -19.80
CA SER A 13 2.35 10.95 -19.12
C SER A 13 2.33 10.25 -17.75
N ILE A 14 1.26 10.40 -16.97
CA ILE A 14 1.09 9.69 -15.68
C ILE A 14 0.98 8.18 -15.88
N LEU A 15 0.25 7.71 -16.91
CA LEU A 15 0.09 6.29 -17.18
C LEU A 15 1.42 5.60 -17.54
N TYR A 16 2.23 6.25 -18.38
CA TYR A 16 3.44 5.64 -18.95
C TYR A 16 4.76 6.03 -18.29
N SER A 17 4.74 6.92 -17.29
CA SER A 17 5.96 7.35 -16.58
C SER A 17 6.51 6.30 -15.62
N TYR A 18 5.66 5.48 -15.01
CA TYR A 18 6.01 4.50 -13.96
C TYR A 18 6.91 5.13 -12.88
N PRO A 19 6.41 6.16 -12.16
CA PRO A 19 7.23 6.88 -11.20
C PRO A 19 7.59 5.97 -10.01
N SER A 20 8.77 6.19 -9.44
CA SER A 20 9.21 5.50 -8.23
C SER A 20 8.46 6.06 -7.04
N VAL A 21 7.84 5.18 -6.24
CA VAL A 21 7.07 5.53 -5.05
C VAL A 21 7.73 4.85 -3.85
N LYS A 22 8.32 5.65 -2.96
CA LYS A 22 8.98 5.12 -1.76
C LYS A 22 8.02 4.87 -0.60
N TYR A 23 7.03 5.75 -0.44
CA TYR A 23 6.12 5.76 0.71
C TYR A 23 4.67 5.82 0.28
N PHE A 24 3.78 5.35 1.15
CA PHE A 24 2.33 5.42 0.99
C PHE A 24 1.75 4.67 -0.21
N ASN A 25 2.55 3.88 -0.93
CA ASN A 25 2.07 3.19 -2.12
C ASN A 25 0.88 2.28 -1.79
N GLU A 26 0.86 1.63 -0.64
CA GLU A 26 -0.19 0.71 -0.22
C GLU A 26 -1.53 1.41 0.03
N PHE A 27 -1.50 2.68 0.43
CA PHE A 27 -2.67 3.43 0.89
C PHE A 27 -3.43 4.17 -0.23
N PHE A 28 -2.88 4.23 -1.45
CA PHE A 28 -3.47 5.03 -2.53
C PHE A 28 -3.26 4.42 -3.91
N ASN A 29 -4.22 4.61 -4.81
CA ASN A 29 -3.90 4.62 -6.23
C ASN A 29 -3.05 5.86 -6.56
N MET A 30 -1.72 5.69 -6.63
CA MET A 30 -0.77 6.79 -6.78
C MET A 30 -1.00 7.65 -8.04
N ARG A 31 -1.54 7.07 -9.12
CA ARG A 31 -1.87 7.81 -10.34
C ARG A 31 -3.07 8.72 -10.12
N SER A 32 -4.12 8.20 -9.49
CA SER A 32 -5.32 8.96 -9.13
C SER A 32 -5.00 10.04 -8.10
N LEU A 33 -4.23 9.68 -7.08
CA LEU A 33 -3.76 10.61 -6.04
C LEU A 33 -3.00 11.79 -6.66
N LEU A 34 -2.04 11.51 -7.55
CA LEU A 34 -1.29 12.55 -8.25
C LEU A 34 -2.24 13.45 -9.04
N LEU A 35 -3.04 12.86 -9.93
CA LEU A 35 -3.93 13.61 -10.82
C LEU A 35 -4.89 14.53 -10.05
N ASN A 36 -5.45 14.05 -8.93
CA ASN A 36 -6.36 14.83 -8.10
C ASN A 36 -5.67 15.91 -7.26
N SER A 37 -4.35 15.87 -7.14
CA SER A 37 -3.55 16.83 -6.37
C SER A 37 -2.89 17.91 -7.24
N LEU A 38 -3.00 17.81 -8.57
CA LEU A 38 -2.36 18.77 -9.48
C LEU A 38 -3.13 20.09 -9.51
N ASP A 39 -2.39 21.19 -9.34
CA ASP A 39 -2.84 22.53 -9.70
C ASP A 39 -2.39 22.90 -11.13
N GLU A 40 -2.69 24.12 -11.56
CA GLU A 40 -2.32 24.58 -12.92
C GLU A 40 -0.80 24.50 -13.16
N LYS A 41 0.01 24.84 -12.16
CA LYS A 41 1.47 24.80 -12.26
C LYS A 41 2.00 23.39 -12.36
N GLY A 42 1.42 22.45 -11.62
CA GLY A 42 1.76 21.02 -11.70
C GLY A 42 1.44 20.44 -13.08
N ILE A 43 0.30 20.84 -13.67
CA ILE A 43 -0.05 20.46 -15.05
C ILE A 43 0.98 21.00 -16.04
N GLU A 44 1.30 22.30 -15.99
CA GLU A 44 2.30 22.92 -16.86
C GLU A 44 3.68 22.28 -16.73
N ASN A 45 4.07 21.91 -15.50
CA ASN A 45 5.32 21.21 -15.24
C ASN A 45 5.35 19.83 -15.91
N ILE A 46 4.28 19.04 -15.82
CA ILE A 46 4.20 17.73 -16.47
C ILE A 46 4.19 17.87 -17.99
N LEU A 47 3.51 18.87 -18.55
CA LEU A 47 3.50 19.09 -19.99
C LEU A 47 4.89 19.45 -20.54
N SER A 48 5.67 20.19 -19.75
CA SER A 48 6.99 20.67 -20.15
C SER A 48 8.10 19.64 -19.92
N ASN A 49 7.97 18.82 -18.87
CA ASN A 49 9.03 17.90 -18.41
C ASN A 49 8.64 16.41 -18.49
N GLU A 50 7.43 16.10 -18.95
CA GLU A 50 6.90 14.75 -19.12
C GLU A 50 7.14 13.84 -17.90
N LYS A 51 7.92 12.76 -18.05
CA LYS A 51 8.19 11.78 -17.00
C LYS A 51 8.88 12.38 -15.78
N SER A 52 9.84 13.30 -15.96
CA SER A 52 10.51 13.94 -14.82
C SER A 52 9.58 14.93 -14.11
N GLY A 53 8.69 15.59 -14.86
CA GLY A 53 7.59 16.38 -14.31
C GLY A 53 6.67 15.53 -13.43
N VAL A 54 6.26 14.36 -13.90
CA VAL A 54 5.42 13.42 -13.12
C VAL A 54 6.10 13.01 -11.82
N GLN A 55 7.39 12.63 -11.86
CA GLN A 55 8.11 12.26 -10.64
C GLN A 55 8.25 13.45 -9.68
N SER A 56 8.50 14.65 -10.20
CA SER A 56 8.61 15.87 -9.39
C SER A 56 7.32 16.19 -8.65
N GLU A 57 6.18 16.21 -9.35
CA GLU A 57 4.88 16.48 -8.72
C GLU A 57 4.48 15.39 -7.74
N LEU A 58 4.75 14.12 -8.07
CA LEU A 58 4.49 13.01 -7.14
C LEU A 58 5.30 13.15 -5.85
N ASN A 59 6.58 13.53 -5.94
CA ASN A 59 7.41 13.76 -4.77
C ASN A 59 6.86 14.89 -3.87
N LYS A 60 6.27 15.95 -4.46
CA LYS A 60 5.61 17.01 -3.69
C LYS A 60 4.38 16.49 -2.96
N VAL A 61 3.54 15.71 -3.64
CA VAL A 61 2.35 15.07 -3.03
C VAL A 61 2.77 14.18 -1.86
N ILE A 62 3.80 13.35 -2.04
CA ILE A 62 4.31 12.48 -0.98
C ILE A 62 4.91 13.26 0.18
N LYS A 63 5.66 14.35 -0.10
CA LYS A 63 6.19 15.23 0.93
C LYS A 63 5.07 15.85 1.77
N ASN A 64 4.00 16.30 1.12
CA ASN A 64 2.83 16.88 1.80
C ASN A 64 2.10 15.83 2.65
N LEU A 65 1.94 14.61 2.13
CA LEU A 65 1.36 13.50 2.88
C LEU A 65 2.21 13.11 4.08
N MET A 66 3.53 13.09 3.94
CA MET A 66 4.45 12.79 5.04
C MET A 66 4.39 13.86 6.13
N GLY A 67 4.35 15.15 5.76
CA GLY A 67 4.38 16.25 6.73
C GLY A 67 5.64 16.19 7.60
N ASP A 68 5.46 16.35 8.91
CA ASP A 68 6.54 16.30 9.91
C ASP A 68 6.69 14.92 10.57
N ARG A 69 6.09 13.88 9.98
CA ARG A 69 6.16 12.51 10.54
C ARG A 69 7.59 11.98 10.53
N GLU A 70 7.97 11.34 11.63
CA GLU A 70 9.20 10.57 11.71
C GLU A 70 9.06 9.27 10.90
N VAL A 71 10.10 8.94 10.12
CA VAL A 71 10.14 7.68 9.35
C VAL A 71 10.97 6.66 10.13
N ILE A 72 10.33 5.58 10.54
CA ILE A 72 10.95 4.48 11.28
C ILE A 72 10.95 3.22 10.40
N ASP A 73 12.14 2.74 10.07
CA ASP A 73 12.33 1.51 9.27
C ASP A 73 12.78 0.36 10.18
N GLY A 74 11.81 -0.43 10.64
CA GLY A 74 12.02 -1.60 11.47
C GLY A 74 12.49 -2.84 10.71
N LEU A 75 12.53 -2.84 9.37
CA LEU A 75 12.76 -4.06 8.58
C LEU A 75 14.15 -4.71 8.80
N LYS A 76 15.10 -3.96 9.37
CA LYS A 76 16.46 -4.42 9.69
C LYS A 76 16.71 -4.63 11.18
N GLU A 77 15.77 -4.19 12.02
CA GLU A 77 15.87 -4.33 13.47
C GLU A 77 15.38 -5.73 13.89
N GLU A 78 15.98 -6.32 14.93
CA GLU A 78 15.48 -7.59 15.47
C GLU A 78 14.24 -7.40 16.35
N HIS A 79 14.13 -6.25 17.00
CA HIS A 79 13.04 -5.94 17.92
C HIS A 79 11.83 -5.34 17.19
N LYS A 80 10.67 -5.38 17.86
CA LYS A 80 9.41 -4.79 17.42
C LYS A 80 9.47 -3.27 17.56
N VAL A 81 9.12 -2.53 16.50
CA VAL A 81 9.15 -1.05 16.51
C VAL A 81 7.77 -0.39 16.41
N LEU A 82 6.70 -1.19 16.21
CA LEU A 82 5.33 -0.68 16.18
C LEU A 82 4.88 -0.24 17.58
N PRO A 83 4.00 0.78 17.70
CA PRO A 83 3.37 1.11 18.98
C PRO A 83 2.43 -0.01 19.44
N ASP A 84 2.22 -0.14 20.76
CA ASP A 84 1.47 -1.24 21.39
C ASP A 84 0.12 -1.54 20.72
N PHE A 85 -0.66 -0.50 20.39
CA PHE A 85 -1.93 -0.63 19.67
C PHE A 85 -1.78 -1.31 18.30
N ALA A 86 -0.78 -0.92 17.52
CA ALA A 86 -0.50 -1.54 16.24
C ALA A 86 0.05 -2.96 16.41
N GLN A 87 0.88 -3.21 17.44
CA GLN A 87 1.33 -4.56 17.77
C GLN A 87 0.15 -5.49 18.06
N GLU A 88 -0.85 -5.03 18.83
CA GLU A 88 -2.06 -5.80 19.13
C GLU A 88 -2.83 -6.15 17.85
N ILE A 89 -2.93 -5.22 16.91
CA ILE A 89 -3.57 -5.49 15.62
C ILE A 89 -2.83 -6.59 14.86
N VAL A 90 -1.50 -6.45 14.71
CA VAL A 90 -0.68 -7.40 13.94
C VAL A 90 -0.64 -8.78 14.59
N SER A 91 -0.50 -8.83 15.93
CA SER A 91 -0.43 -10.07 16.69
C SER A 91 -1.73 -10.89 16.68
N ASN A 92 -2.86 -10.27 16.35
CA ASN A 92 -4.17 -10.94 16.36
C ASN A 92 -4.80 -11.08 14.96
N ILE A 93 -4.01 -10.95 13.89
CA ILE A 93 -4.47 -11.25 12.53
C ILE A 93 -4.80 -12.75 12.44
N LYS A 94 -6.00 -13.05 11.94
CA LYS A 94 -6.43 -14.43 11.70
C LYS A 94 -6.33 -14.75 10.23
N VAL A 95 -5.76 -15.90 9.92
CA VAL A 95 -5.60 -16.40 8.55
C VAL A 95 -6.30 -17.74 8.43
N GLU A 96 -7.04 -17.92 7.35
CA GLU A 96 -7.72 -19.16 7.04
C GLU A 96 -7.48 -19.55 5.59
N GLU A 97 -7.06 -20.78 5.36
CA GLU A 97 -7.00 -21.40 4.04
C GLU A 97 -8.31 -22.18 3.82
N VAL A 98 -9.13 -21.72 2.87
CA VAL A 98 -10.39 -22.37 2.49
C VAL A 98 -10.30 -22.76 1.03
N LEU A 99 -10.24 -24.07 0.76
CA LEU A 99 -9.99 -24.60 -0.58
C LEU A 99 -8.71 -23.98 -1.16
N GLU A 100 -8.80 -23.31 -2.32
CA GLU A 100 -7.70 -22.65 -3.03
C GLU A 100 -7.58 -21.15 -2.68
N CYS A 101 -8.24 -20.69 -1.62
CA CYS A 101 -8.28 -19.29 -1.21
C CYS A 101 -7.67 -19.07 0.17
N ILE A 102 -6.94 -17.96 0.33
CA ILE A 102 -6.47 -17.49 1.63
C ILE A 102 -7.28 -16.25 2.01
N TYR A 103 -7.92 -16.30 3.18
CA TYR A 103 -8.64 -15.19 3.77
C TYR A 103 -7.91 -14.69 5.01
N ALA A 104 -7.91 -13.37 5.19
CA ALA A 104 -7.40 -12.72 6.39
C ALA A 104 -8.52 -11.93 7.06
N SER A 105 -8.58 -11.99 8.39
CA SER A 105 -9.41 -11.13 9.22
C SER A 105 -8.49 -10.34 10.14
N PHE A 106 -8.74 -9.04 10.24
CA PHE A 106 -7.94 -8.12 11.05
C PHE A 106 -8.77 -7.73 12.28
N PRO A 107 -8.19 -7.64 13.48
CA PRO A 107 -8.89 -7.26 14.72
C PRO A 107 -9.21 -5.75 14.76
N LEU A 108 -9.74 -5.23 13.65
CA LEU A 108 -10.11 -3.84 13.47
C LEU A 108 -11.62 -3.68 13.62
N SER A 109 -12.03 -2.56 14.21
CA SER A 109 -13.43 -2.18 14.32
C SER A 109 -13.58 -0.70 14.04
N GLY A 110 -14.45 -0.33 13.08
CA GLY A 110 -14.68 1.07 12.74
C GLY A 110 -14.94 1.30 11.26
N LEU A 111 -14.89 2.56 10.86
CA LEU A 111 -15.08 3.01 9.48
C LEU A 111 -13.72 3.26 8.83
N PHE A 112 -13.46 2.62 7.69
CA PHE A 112 -12.19 2.70 6.98
C PHE A 112 -12.39 2.91 5.48
N ASP A 113 -11.48 3.67 4.86
CA ASP A 113 -11.25 3.55 3.43
C ASP A 113 -10.27 2.41 3.20
N ILE A 114 -10.63 1.47 2.32
CA ILE A 114 -9.86 0.26 2.06
C ILE A 114 -9.25 0.35 0.66
N VAL A 115 -7.94 0.15 0.58
CA VAL A 115 -7.23 0.01 -0.69
C VAL A 115 -6.65 -1.39 -0.77
N GLN A 116 -7.07 -2.16 -1.76
CA GLN A 116 -6.52 -3.47 -2.08
C GLN A 116 -5.77 -3.38 -3.39
N LYS A 117 -4.51 -3.81 -3.38
CA LYS A 117 -3.70 -3.93 -4.59
C LYS A 117 -3.39 -5.39 -4.82
N GLY A 118 -3.53 -5.81 -6.06
CA GLY A 118 -3.22 -7.16 -6.47
C GLY A 118 -2.62 -7.19 -7.87
N TYR A 119 -2.96 -8.26 -8.58
CA TYR A 119 -2.41 -8.66 -9.87
C TYR A 119 -2.33 -7.53 -10.91
N ARG A 120 -1.23 -7.44 -11.67
CA ARG A 120 -1.09 -6.56 -12.84
C ARG A 120 -1.54 -5.10 -12.65
N SER A 121 -1.21 -4.49 -11.51
CA SER A 121 -1.63 -3.11 -11.15
C SER A 121 -3.13 -2.95 -10.87
N CYS A 122 -3.86 -4.04 -10.61
CA CYS A 122 -5.22 -3.96 -10.11
C CYS A 122 -5.20 -3.25 -8.75
N CYS A 123 -6.03 -2.21 -8.63
CA CYS A 123 -6.21 -1.43 -7.42
C CYS A 123 -7.71 -1.26 -7.23
N ILE A 124 -8.22 -1.75 -6.10
CA ILE A 124 -9.62 -1.60 -5.70
C ILE A 124 -9.62 -0.64 -4.52
N GLU A 125 -10.34 0.47 -4.66
CA GLU A 125 -10.52 1.48 -3.61
C GLU A 125 -11.99 1.45 -3.19
N THR A 126 -12.25 1.14 -1.92
CA THR A 126 -13.62 1.15 -1.36
C THR A 126 -13.65 2.13 -0.20
N VAL A 127 -14.52 3.13 -0.28
CA VAL A 127 -14.56 4.26 0.65
C VAL A 127 -15.64 4.04 1.70
N SER A 128 -15.38 4.42 2.96
CA SER A 128 -16.33 4.38 4.07
C SER A 128 -16.93 2.99 4.32
N VAL A 129 -16.07 1.98 4.46
CA VAL A 129 -16.46 0.60 4.79
C VAL A 129 -16.44 0.38 6.30
N THR A 130 -17.54 -0.14 6.85
CA THR A 130 -17.53 -0.63 8.23
C THR A 130 -16.82 -1.97 8.31
N VAL A 131 -15.71 -2.00 9.03
CA VAL A 131 -14.92 -3.20 9.31
C VAL A 131 -15.22 -3.65 10.74
N SER A 132 -15.32 -4.96 10.91
CA SER A 132 -15.44 -5.62 12.21
C SER A 132 -14.37 -6.73 12.31
N PRO A 133 -14.09 -7.25 13.51
CA PRO A 133 -13.13 -8.35 13.66
C PRO A 133 -13.46 -9.62 12.88
N ASP A 134 -14.73 -9.80 12.50
CA ASP A 134 -15.21 -10.93 11.70
C ASP A 134 -15.20 -10.66 10.19
N SER A 135 -14.87 -9.42 9.77
CA SER A 135 -14.75 -9.06 8.36
C SER A 135 -13.59 -9.83 7.72
N ARG A 136 -13.90 -10.56 6.65
CA ARG A 136 -12.95 -11.36 5.89
C ARG A 136 -12.53 -10.66 4.61
N PHE A 137 -11.24 -10.62 4.36
CA PHE A 137 -10.66 -10.10 3.13
C PHE A 137 -9.93 -11.23 2.41
N GLN A 138 -10.25 -11.42 1.13
CA GLN A 138 -9.57 -12.41 0.31
C GLN A 138 -8.17 -11.88 -0.04
N PHE A 139 -7.16 -12.58 0.46
CA PHE A 139 -5.76 -12.24 0.26
C PHE A 139 -5.20 -12.95 -0.98
N LYS A 140 -5.64 -14.19 -1.22
CA LYS A 140 -5.16 -15.03 -2.32
C LYS A 140 -6.26 -15.90 -2.90
N ASN A 141 -6.14 -16.19 -4.20
CA ASN A 141 -6.94 -17.18 -4.89
C ASN A 141 -6.10 -17.90 -5.95
N ASP A 142 -5.72 -19.15 -5.69
CA ASP A 142 -4.87 -19.94 -6.58
C ASP A 142 -5.59 -20.35 -7.89
N LEU A 143 -6.91 -20.15 -7.98
CA LEU A 143 -7.69 -20.34 -9.21
C LEU A 143 -7.61 -19.13 -10.17
N LEU A 144 -7.09 -17.99 -9.72
CA LEU A 144 -6.88 -16.83 -10.60
C LEU A 144 -5.58 -16.99 -11.38
N THR A 145 -5.57 -16.58 -12.65
CA THR A 145 -4.39 -16.67 -13.55
C THR A 145 -3.13 -16.05 -12.97
N TYR A 146 -3.28 -15.06 -12.11
CA TYR A 146 -2.19 -14.37 -11.44
C TYR A 146 -2.18 -14.58 -9.94
N GLY A 147 -2.97 -15.53 -9.41
CA GLY A 147 -3.29 -15.80 -8.00
C GLY A 147 -2.15 -15.67 -6.97
N LYS A 148 -0.91 -15.75 -7.43
CA LYS A 148 0.33 -15.80 -6.66
C LYS A 148 1.15 -14.50 -6.70
N GLU A 149 0.77 -13.44 -7.43
CA GLU A 149 1.53 -12.18 -7.45
C GLU A 149 1.36 -11.33 -6.16
N LYS A 150 2.11 -10.22 -6.09
CA LYS A 150 2.09 -9.23 -5.00
C LYS A 150 0.67 -8.82 -4.64
N TYR A 151 0.40 -8.84 -3.34
CA TYR A 151 -0.84 -8.38 -2.74
C TYR A 151 -0.52 -7.36 -1.65
N SER A 152 -1.33 -6.31 -1.56
CA SER A 152 -1.41 -5.48 -0.37
C SER A 152 -2.83 -5.07 -0.04
N ILE A 153 -3.09 -4.85 1.23
CA ILE A 153 -4.34 -4.28 1.74
C ILE A 153 -4.02 -3.18 2.73
N ALA A 154 -4.67 -2.04 2.60
CA ALA A 154 -4.55 -0.91 3.47
C ALA A 154 -5.90 -0.49 4.02
N PHE A 155 -5.92 -0.14 5.30
CA PHE A 155 -7.05 0.40 6.04
C PHE A 155 -6.71 1.82 6.47
N LYS A 156 -7.45 2.81 6.00
CA LYS A 156 -7.28 4.20 6.38
C LYS A 156 -8.42 4.64 7.27
N GLY A 157 -8.14 4.73 8.56
CA GLY A 157 -9.04 5.31 9.54
C GLY A 157 -8.82 6.83 9.67
N LYS A 158 -9.59 7.43 10.57
CA LYS A 158 -9.43 8.84 10.92
C LYS A 158 -8.13 9.11 11.68
N ASP A 159 -7.80 8.24 12.63
CA ASP A 159 -6.73 8.49 13.61
C ASP A 159 -5.41 7.78 13.24
N PHE A 160 -5.52 6.64 12.56
CA PHE A 160 -4.37 5.86 12.10
C PHE A 160 -4.70 5.15 10.80
N TRP A 161 -3.66 4.86 10.02
CA TRP A 161 -3.71 4.00 8.85
C TRP A 161 -2.80 2.81 9.06
N ILE A 162 -3.22 1.64 8.59
CA ILE A 162 -2.41 0.43 8.64
C ILE A 162 -2.51 -0.34 7.33
N ALA A 163 -1.39 -0.82 6.81
CA ALA A 163 -1.34 -1.62 5.61
C ALA A 163 -0.49 -2.87 5.80
N PHE A 164 -0.81 -3.89 5.02
CA PHE A 164 -0.13 -5.18 4.98
C PHE A 164 0.22 -5.48 3.54
N SER A 165 1.48 -5.83 3.27
CA SER A 165 1.99 -5.97 1.91
C SER A 165 2.99 -7.11 1.81
N LEU A 166 2.89 -7.88 0.72
CA LEU A 166 3.94 -8.82 0.34
C LEU A 166 4.95 -8.13 -0.57
N VAL A 167 6.20 -8.05 -0.10
CA VAL A 167 7.31 -7.41 -0.81
C VAL A 167 8.43 -8.43 -1.09
N PRO A 168 9.28 -8.20 -2.11
CA PRO A 168 10.41 -9.10 -2.35
C PRO A 168 11.34 -9.11 -1.15
N SER A 169 11.90 -10.28 -0.80
CA SER A 169 12.94 -10.33 0.22
C SER A 169 14.28 -9.80 -0.32
N ASP A 170 15.01 -9.08 0.52
CA ASP A 170 16.36 -8.58 0.20
C ASP A 170 17.42 -9.69 0.08
N GLU A 171 17.10 -10.93 0.49
CA GLU A 171 18.03 -12.07 0.49
C GLU A 171 18.42 -12.58 -0.91
N GLY A 172 17.91 -11.98 -1.98
CA GLY A 172 18.35 -12.27 -3.36
C GLY A 172 17.98 -13.67 -3.88
N ARG A 173 17.24 -14.46 -3.09
CA ARG A 173 16.70 -15.75 -3.53
C ARG A 173 15.36 -15.51 -4.22
N LYS A 174 15.32 -15.77 -5.52
CA LYS A 174 14.08 -15.74 -6.31
C LYS A 174 13.03 -16.63 -5.64
N GLY A 175 11.88 -16.05 -5.25
CA GLY A 175 10.79 -16.75 -4.58
C GLY A 175 10.72 -16.61 -3.05
N THR A 176 11.60 -15.81 -2.42
CA THR A 176 11.43 -15.42 -1.02
C THR A 176 10.72 -14.07 -0.92
N SER A 177 9.71 -14.00 -0.06
CA SER A 177 8.88 -12.82 0.16
C SER A 177 8.89 -12.43 1.63
N LYS A 178 8.83 -11.12 1.91
CA LYS A 178 8.61 -10.58 3.25
C LYS A 178 7.17 -10.11 3.33
N PHE A 179 6.53 -10.36 4.47
CA PHE A 179 5.22 -9.80 4.76
C PHE A 179 5.42 -8.61 5.69
N VAL A 180 5.20 -7.40 5.16
CA VAL A 180 5.47 -6.16 5.88
C VAL A 180 4.18 -5.51 6.32
N VAL A 181 4.25 -4.84 7.46
CA VAL A 181 3.21 -3.96 7.98
C VAL A 181 3.70 -2.53 7.93
N ILE A 182 2.82 -1.63 7.50
CA ILE A 182 3.07 -0.20 7.46
C ILE A 182 2.02 0.46 8.34
N TYR A 183 2.45 1.17 9.37
CA TYR A 183 1.59 1.92 10.27
C TYR A 183 1.87 3.42 10.12
N VAL A 184 0.79 4.22 10.08
CA VAL A 184 0.87 5.66 9.96
C VAL A 184 -0.09 6.29 10.96
N ASP A 185 0.40 7.23 11.76
CA ASP A 185 -0.44 8.10 12.58
C ASP A 185 -0.06 9.57 12.33
N ASN A 186 -0.39 10.48 13.23
CA ASN A 186 -0.04 11.89 13.07
C ASN A 186 1.46 12.18 13.25
N ASN A 187 2.19 11.30 13.92
CA ASN A 187 3.57 11.55 14.35
C ASN A 187 4.59 10.73 13.56
N SER A 188 4.19 9.59 13.01
CA SER A 188 5.11 8.59 12.50
C SER A 188 4.61 7.87 11.25
N TYR A 189 5.56 7.45 10.43
CA TYR A 189 5.42 6.47 9.37
C TYR A 189 6.37 5.32 9.71
N ILE A 190 5.81 4.16 10.06
CA ILE A 190 6.57 3.02 10.56
C ILE A 190 6.38 1.86 9.59
N VAL A 191 7.47 1.21 9.20
CA VAL A 191 7.45 -0.04 8.44
C VAL A 191 8.12 -1.11 9.28
N ASP A 192 7.50 -2.28 9.38
CA ASP A 192 8.07 -3.40 10.13
C ASP A 192 7.76 -4.75 9.48
N ASP A 193 8.49 -5.79 9.89
CA ASP A 193 8.28 -7.17 9.46
C ASP A 193 7.21 -7.84 10.32
N VAL A 194 6.17 -8.40 9.68
CA VAL A 194 5.08 -9.09 10.38
C VAL A 194 5.57 -10.36 11.08
N ASP A 195 6.63 -11.01 10.59
CA ASP A 195 7.20 -12.22 11.21
C ASP A 195 7.73 -12.00 12.64
N LYS A 196 7.96 -10.74 13.04
CA LYS A 196 8.31 -10.40 14.44
C LYS A 196 7.14 -10.55 15.40
N TYR A 197 5.91 -10.55 14.90
CA TYR A 197 4.68 -10.49 15.69
C TYR A 197 3.90 -11.79 15.66
N ILE A 198 3.87 -12.47 14.51
CA ILE A 198 3.15 -13.72 14.25
C ILE A 198 3.92 -14.58 13.25
N ASP A 199 3.62 -15.88 13.16
CA ASP A 199 4.06 -16.68 12.03
C ASP A 199 3.29 -16.30 10.76
N ALA A 200 3.94 -15.60 9.82
CA ALA A 200 3.33 -15.19 8.55
C ALA A 200 3.52 -16.21 7.41
N SER A 201 3.94 -17.45 7.71
CA SER A 201 4.23 -18.49 6.70
C SER A 201 3.11 -18.70 5.69
N LEU A 202 1.84 -18.68 6.14
CA LEU A 202 0.68 -18.84 5.26
C LEU A 202 0.51 -17.69 4.27
N PHE A 203 0.82 -16.44 4.64
CA PHE A 203 0.78 -15.30 3.71
C PHE A 203 1.86 -15.41 2.63
N LYS A 204 3.04 -15.92 3.01
CA LYS A 204 4.19 -16.05 2.11
C LYS A 204 4.12 -17.28 1.21
N LYS A 205 3.21 -18.23 1.49
CA LYS A 205 3.10 -19.53 0.81
C LYS A 205 2.74 -19.35 -0.67
N ASN A 206 3.58 -19.92 -1.53
CA ASN A 206 3.37 -19.96 -2.98
C ASN A 206 3.20 -18.57 -3.61
N THR A 207 3.89 -17.54 -3.09
CA THR A 207 3.87 -16.18 -3.65
C THR A 207 5.04 -16.00 -4.62
N SER A 208 4.74 -15.56 -5.84
CA SER A 208 5.73 -15.08 -6.82
C SER A 208 5.84 -13.56 -6.69
N VAL A 209 7.00 -13.10 -6.22
CA VAL A 209 7.26 -11.67 -5.96
C VAL A 209 8.32 -11.11 -6.90
#